data_AF-A0A2V9AZE7-F1
#
_entry.id   AF-A0A2V9AZE7-F1
#
_cell.length_a   1.000
_cell.length_b   1.000
_cell.length_c   1.000
_cell.angle_alpha   90.00
_cell.angle_beta   90.00
_cell.angle_gamma   90.00
#
_symmetry.space_group_name_H-M   'P 1'
#
loop_
_entity.id
_entity.type
_entity.pdbx_description
1 polymer ?
#
loop_
_entity_poly.entity_id
_entity_poly.type
_entity_poly.pdbx_seq_one_letter_code
_entity_poly.pdbx_strand_id
1 'polypeptide(L)'
;MADTKEHAYELIDRLPPTQLSAVVGLLEAMLDPVSRAIANAPIDDEPITPEEANALDQAREWFKHNQGIPHEQVLAELGITQEEIERFKKPK
;
A
#
# COMPACT_ATOMS: atom_id res chain seq x y z
N MET A 1 13.85 17.41 -20.57
CA MET A 1 13.22 16.10 -20.31
C MET A 1 13.76 15.00 -21.23
N ALA A 2 14.10 15.30 -22.50
CA ALA A 2 14.77 14.33 -23.39
C ALA A 2 16.10 13.84 -22.82
N ASP A 3 16.92 14.74 -22.25
CA ASP A 3 18.24 14.40 -21.69
C ASP A 3 18.19 13.37 -20.54
N THR A 4 17.18 13.45 -19.67
CA THR A 4 17.06 12.52 -18.53
C THR A 4 16.67 11.11 -18.99
N LYS A 5 15.89 11.01 -20.06
CA LYS A 5 15.45 9.73 -20.62
C LYS A 5 16.57 9.08 -21.43
N GLU A 6 17.28 9.86 -22.23
CA GLU A 6 18.45 9.39 -22.97
C GLU A 6 19.56 8.93 -22.02
N HIS A 7 19.84 9.71 -20.96
CA HIS A 7 20.80 9.31 -19.94
C HIS A 7 20.42 8.01 -19.21
N ALA A 8 19.13 7.80 -18.93
CA ALA A 8 18.66 6.55 -18.34
C ALA A 8 18.88 5.35 -19.26
N TYR A 9 18.65 5.50 -20.58
CA TYR A 9 18.95 4.44 -21.55
C TYR A 9 20.44 4.11 -21.61
N GLU A 10 21.31 5.12 -21.63
CA GLU A 10 22.77 4.88 -21.62
C GLU A 10 23.25 4.14 -20.37
N LEU A 11 22.66 4.43 -19.21
CA LEU A 11 22.98 3.73 -17.97
C LEU A 11 22.51 2.28 -18.01
N ILE A 12 21.31 2.04 -18.53
CA ILE A 12 20.73 0.70 -18.70
C ILE A 12 21.60 -0.16 -19.64
N ASP A 13 22.05 0.40 -20.76
CA ASP A 13 22.89 -0.31 -21.74
C ASP A 13 24.27 -0.72 -21.21
N ARG A 14 24.76 -0.06 -20.16
CA ARG A 14 26.06 -0.34 -19.54
C ARG A 14 25.98 -1.35 -18.39
N LEU A 15 24.79 -1.77 -17.97
CA LEU A 15 24.63 -2.67 -16.83
C LEU A 15 24.91 -4.14 -17.21
N PRO A 16 25.59 -4.90 -16.34
CA PRO A 16 25.70 -6.34 -16.51
C PRO A 16 24.32 -7.01 -16.35
N PRO A 17 24.08 -8.18 -16.99
CA PRO A 17 22.76 -8.81 -17.07
C PRO A 17 22.08 -9.06 -15.71
N THR A 18 22.87 -9.37 -14.68
CA THR A 18 22.37 -9.61 -13.31
C THR A 18 21.86 -8.33 -12.64
N GLN A 19 22.48 -7.18 -12.90
CA GLN A 19 22.05 -5.89 -12.38
C GLN A 19 20.89 -5.32 -13.18
N LEU A 20 20.85 -5.59 -14.49
CA LEU A 20 19.75 -5.19 -15.36
C LEU A 20 18.41 -5.78 -14.89
N SER A 21 18.39 -7.07 -14.53
CA SER A 21 17.18 -7.73 -13.99
C SER A 21 16.68 -7.07 -12.69
N ALA A 22 17.59 -6.63 -11.82
CA ALA A 22 17.22 -5.92 -10.59
C ALA A 22 16.63 -4.53 -10.88
N VAL A 23 17.21 -3.80 -11.85
CA VAL A 23 16.71 -2.49 -12.28
C VAL A 23 15.35 -2.59 -12.98
N VAL A 24 15.12 -3.63 -13.78
CA VAL A 24 13.80 -3.88 -14.38
C VAL A 24 12.74 -4.09 -13.29
N GLY A 25 13.01 -4.93 -12.28
CA GLY A 25 12.06 -5.12 -11.17
C GLY A 25 11.79 -3.84 -10.37
N LEU A 26 12.81 -2.98 -10.20
CA LEU A 26 12.65 -1.67 -9.58
C LEU A 26 11.78 -0.74 -10.44
N LEU A 27 12.03 -0.69 -11.75
CA LEU A 27 11.23 0.10 -12.70
C LEU A 27 9.78 -0.39 -12.75
N GLU A 28 9.54 -1.70 -12.76
CA GLU A 28 8.20 -2.29 -12.68
C GLU A 28 7.48 -1.86 -11.40
N ALA A 29 8.15 -1.88 -10.24
CA ALA A 29 7.57 -1.42 -8.98
C ALA A 29 7.29 0.10 -8.96
N MET A 30 8.14 0.91 -9.62
CA MET A 30 7.92 2.35 -9.77
C MET A 30 6.81 2.69 -10.77
N LEU A 31 6.56 1.80 -11.74
CA LEU A 31 5.55 1.94 -12.78
C LEU A 31 4.21 1.28 -12.40
N ASP A 32 4.15 0.51 -11.31
CA ASP A 32 2.90 -0.03 -10.77
C ASP A 32 1.91 1.13 -10.52
N PRO A 33 0.75 1.13 -11.20
CA PRO A 33 -0.16 2.27 -11.18
C PRO A 33 -0.67 2.58 -9.77
N VAL A 34 -0.82 1.55 -8.93
CA VAL A 34 -1.27 1.73 -7.53
C VAL A 34 -0.16 2.32 -6.67
N SER A 35 1.05 1.75 -6.73
CA SER A 35 2.20 2.27 -5.98
C SER A 35 2.54 3.70 -6.39
N ARG A 36 2.45 4.00 -7.68
CA ARG A 36 2.63 5.36 -8.19
C ARG A 36 1.51 6.29 -7.74
N ALA A 37 0.25 5.85 -7.75
CA ALA A 37 -0.87 6.64 -7.26
C ALA A 37 -0.71 6.96 -5.77
N ILE A 38 -0.32 5.98 -4.95
CA ILE A 38 -0.07 6.16 -3.51
C ILE A 38 1.13 7.09 -3.27
N ALA A 39 2.24 6.89 -3.98
CA ALA A 39 3.45 7.71 -3.80
C ALA A 39 3.26 9.17 -4.22
N ASN A 40 2.34 9.45 -5.15
CA ASN A 40 1.99 10.81 -5.57
C ASN A 40 0.68 11.32 -4.95
N ALA A 41 0.03 10.53 -4.09
CA ALA A 41 -1.18 10.97 -3.41
C ALA A 41 -0.80 12.14 -2.49
N PRO A 42 -1.57 13.24 -2.51
CA PRO A 42 -1.42 14.27 -1.48
C PRO A 42 -1.73 13.67 -0.10
N ILE A 43 -1.24 14.32 0.95
CA ILE A 43 -1.67 14.00 2.31
C ILE A 43 -3.18 14.23 2.39
N ASP A 44 -3.90 13.28 2.99
CA ASP A 44 -5.32 13.44 3.26
C ASP A 44 -5.50 14.39 4.46
N ASP A 45 -5.61 15.68 4.15
CA ASP A 45 -5.87 16.76 5.08
C ASP A 45 -7.36 17.20 5.05
N GLU A 46 -8.26 16.35 4.55
CA GLU A 46 -9.68 16.67 4.48
C GLU A 46 -10.28 16.79 5.90
N PRO A 47 -11.08 17.84 6.17
CA PRO A 47 -11.70 17.98 7.48
C PRO A 47 -12.76 16.89 7.68
N ILE A 48 -12.78 16.30 8.87
CA ILE A 48 -13.81 15.34 9.25
C ILE A 48 -15.19 16.01 9.13
N THR A 49 -16.08 15.41 8.35
CA THR A 49 -17.43 15.90 8.17
C THR A 49 -18.26 15.70 9.45
N PRO A 50 -19.35 16.46 9.65
CA PRO A 50 -20.21 16.27 10.81
C PRO A 50 -20.81 14.85 10.91
N GLU A 51 -21.08 14.21 9.77
CA GLU A 51 -21.59 12.84 9.71
C GLU A 51 -20.55 11.83 10.19
N GLU A 52 -19.31 11.95 9.72
CA GLU A 52 -18.20 11.10 10.16
C GLU A 52 -17.88 11.29 11.64
N ALA A 53 -17.88 12.54 12.12
CA ALA A 53 -17.71 12.84 13.54
C ALA A 53 -18.80 12.15 14.39
N ASN A 54 -20.05 12.20 13.93
CA ASN A 54 -21.16 11.53 14.60
C ASN A 54 -21.00 9.99 14.57
N ALA A 55 -20.56 9.41 13.45
CA ALA A 55 -20.30 7.98 13.34
C ALA A 55 -19.18 7.52 14.29
N LEU A 56 -18.11 8.32 14.43
CA LEU A 56 -17.03 8.07 15.38
C LEU A 56 -17.52 8.12 16.83
N ASP A 57 -18.38 9.08 17.18
CA ASP A 57 -18.94 9.18 18.52
C ASP A 57 -19.88 8.00 18.83
N GLN A 58 -20.70 7.57 17.87
CA GLN A 58 -21.52 6.37 18.00
C GLN A 58 -20.66 5.12 18.21
N ALA A 59 -19.58 4.95 17.43
CA ALA A 59 -18.66 3.84 17.58
C ALA A 59 -17.99 3.84 18.97
N ARG A 60 -17.52 5.01 19.43
CA ARG A 60 -16.92 5.16 20.77
C ARG A 60 -17.92 4.84 21.88
N GLU A 61 -19.15 5.31 21.77
CA GLU A 61 -20.21 5.00 22.74
C GLU A 61 -20.53 3.51 22.76
N TRP A 62 -20.63 2.87 21.58
CA TRP A 62 -20.83 1.44 21.48
C TRP A 62 -19.72 0.67 22.22
N PHE A 63 -18.46 1.06 22.06
CA PHE A 63 -17.32 0.43 22.76
C PHE A 63 -17.30 0.61 24.29
N LYS A 64 -18.04 1.58 24.85
CA LYS A 64 -18.18 1.68 26.32
C LYS A 64 -19.01 0.53 26.89
N HIS A 65 -19.93 0.00 26.10
CA HIS A 65 -20.90 -1.02 26.52
C HIS A 65 -20.65 -2.39 25.90
N ASN A 66 -19.76 -2.48 24.92
CA ASN A 66 -19.48 -3.70 24.15
C ASN A 66 -17.98 -3.90 24.01
N GLN A 67 -17.55 -5.17 23.95
CA GLN A 67 -16.17 -5.51 23.64
C GLN A 67 -15.97 -5.55 22.12
N GLY A 68 -14.80 -5.07 21.68
CA GLY A 68 -14.36 -5.29 20.30
C GLY A 68 -14.07 -6.75 20.02
N ILE A 69 -14.09 -7.11 18.74
CA ILE A 69 -13.66 -8.43 18.29
C ILE A 69 -12.13 -8.46 18.33
N PRO A 70 -11.50 -9.38 19.09
CA PRO A 70 -10.06 -9.53 19.07
C PRO A 70 -9.55 -9.88 17.67
N HIS A 71 -8.38 -9.37 17.29
CA HIS A 71 -7.78 -9.64 15.98
C HIS A 71 -7.70 -11.14 15.67
N GLU A 72 -7.25 -11.96 16.63
CA GLU A 72 -7.17 -13.43 16.50
C GLU A 72 -8.53 -14.08 16.18
N GLN A 73 -9.61 -13.55 16.73
CA GLN A 73 -10.96 -14.06 16.45
C GLN A 73 -11.38 -13.72 15.01
N VAL A 74 -11.07 -12.51 14.54
CA VAL A 74 -11.33 -12.12 13.13
C VAL A 74 -10.60 -13.05 12.17
N LEU A 75 -9.32 -13.34 12.45
CA LEU A 75 -8.51 -14.27 11.64
C LEU A 75 -9.13 -15.67 11.59
N ALA A 76 -9.52 -16.20 12.76
CA ALA A 76 -10.16 -17.51 12.86
C ALA A 76 -11.50 -17.58 12.11
N GLU A 77 -12.33 -16.54 12.18
CA GLU A 77 -13.62 -16.47 11.47
C GLU A 77 -13.44 -16.36 9.94
N LEU A 78 -12.41 -15.67 9.48
CA LEU A 78 -12.07 -15.55 8.07
C LEU A 78 -11.29 -16.77 7.52
N GLY A 79 -10.87 -17.69 8.39
CA GLY A 79 -10.13 -18.89 8.02
C GLY A 79 -8.72 -18.61 7.50
N ILE A 80 -8.10 -17.50 7.94
CA ILE A 80 -6.76 -17.07 7.53
C ILE A 80 -5.83 -16.98 8.73
N THR A 81 -4.53 -17.19 8.52
CA THR A 81 -3.53 -17.01 9.58
C THR A 81 -2.81 -15.66 9.47
N GLN A 82 -2.23 -15.22 10.58
CA GLN A 82 -1.40 -14.01 10.61
C GLN A 82 -0.21 -14.13 9.63
N GLU A 83 0.40 -15.32 9.53
CA GLU A 83 1.50 -15.58 8.59
C GLU A 83 1.05 -15.53 7.12
N GLU A 84 -0.19 -15.90 6.82
CA GLU A 84 -0.73 -15.79 5.45
C GLU A 84 -0.92 -14.32 5.04
N ILE A 85 -1.34 -13.46 5.97
CA ILE A 85 -1.43 -12.01 5.75
C ILE A 85 -0.03 -11.43 5.50
N GLU A 86 0.96 -11.79 6.32
CA GLU A 86 2.33 -11.30 6.18
C GLU A 86 3.00 -11.79 4.88
N ARG A 87 2.66 -13.00 4.43
CA ARG A 87 3.17 -13.58 3.18
C ARG A 87 2.36 -13.16 1.96
N PHE A 88 1.21 -12.50 2.14
CA PHE A 88 0.38 -12.04 1.04
C PHE A 88 1.16 -11.04 0.17
N LYS A 89 1.56 -11.51 -1.01
CA LYS A 89 2.05 -10.64 -2.09
C LYS A 89 0.85 -10.36 -2.98
N LYS A 90 0.51 -9.08 -3.15
CA LYS A 90 -0.57 -8.67 -4.06
C LYS A 90 -0.40 -9.39 -5.41
N PRO A 91 -1.48 -9.97 -5.98
CA PRO A 91 -1.40 -10.56 -7.31
C PRO A 91 -0.93 -9.51 -8.31
N LYS A 92 -0.04 -9.92 -9.22
CA LYS A 92 0.48 -9.09 -10.32
C LYS A 92 -0.62 -8.73 -11.32
#